data_AF-A0A651E718-F1
#
_entry.id   AF-A0A651E718-F1
#
_cell.length_a   1.000
_cell.length_b   1.000
_cell.length_c   1.000
_cell.angle_alpha   90.00
_cell.angle_beta   90.00
_cell.angle_gamma   90.00
#
_symmetry.space_group_name_H-M   'P 1'
#
loop_
_entity.id
_entity.type
_entity.pdbx_description
1 polymer ?
#
loop_
_entity_poly.entity_id
_entity_poly.type
_entity_poly.pdbx_seq_one_letter_code
_entity_poly.pdbx_strand_id
1 'polypeptide(L)'
;MSTIQWELPPRRRGMTGMLDAFVGPGATKAELLLQFGGATVAAVAASLYAAAVQPEWGIVHRLLTAVFAVDLIGGIITNATSAAKRWYHRPQRGHWAHLSFAAVHLLHVVLVAWLFMGGRWDFLLQAAGILVTSILLVHFVPLYLQRPVAFICYSATLLFFLYGPEPVTGLEWFVPFFFLKVLMSHAVREEPYRPERGAAVTHELD
;
A
#
# COMPACT_ATOMS: atom_id res chain seq x y z
N MET A 1 3.76 -22.94 15.65
CA MET A 1 2.44 -22.31 15.43
C MET A 1 2.60 -20.78 15.42
N SER A 2 1.55 -20.00 15.17
CA SER A 2 1.58 -18.52 15.21
C SER A 2 0.70 -17.96 16.32
N THR A 3 1.13 -16.86 16.95
CA THR A 3 0.39 -16.21 18.04
C THR A 3 0.08 -14.75 17.69
N ILE A 4 -1.07 -14.25 18.15
CA ILE A 4 -1.46 -12.84 17.97
C ILE A 4 -0.65 -11.99 18.96
N GLN A 5 0.11 -11.02 18.47
CA GLN A 5 0.90 -10.12 19.31
C GLN A 5 0.74 -8.68 18.88
N TRP A 6 0.07 -7.87 19.72
CA TRP A 6 -0.11 -6.43 19.51
C TRP A 6 0.99 -5.56 20.13
N GLU A 7 1.78 -6.11 21.07
CA GLU A 7 2.86 -5.38 21.72
C GLU A 7 3.91 -4.91 20.72
N LEU A 8 4.24 -3.62 20.80
CA LEU A 8 5.26 -3.00 19.96
C LEU A 8 6.64 -3.19 20.60
N PRO A 9 7.60 -3.82 19.88
CA PRO A 9 8.99 -3.79 20.29
C PRO A 9 9.51 -2.34 20.32
N PRO A 10 10.50 -2.03 21.19
CA PRO A 10 11.11 -0.71 21.20
C PRO A 10 11.74 -0.42 19.84
N ARG A 11 11.56 0.82 19.35
CA ARG A 11 12.25 1.29 18.14
C ARG A 11 13.75 1.32 18.37
N ARG A 12 14.50 0.86 17.37
CA ARG A 12 15.96 0.99 17.35
C ARG A 12 16.35 2.46 17.16
N ARG A 13 17.60 2.80 17.47
CA ARG A 13 18.16 4.16 17.30
C ARG A 13 18.85 4.32 15.94
N GLY A 14 18.95 5.56 15.44
CA GLY A 14 19.64 5.89 14.19
C GLY A 14 18.87 5.46 12.93
N MET A 15 19.59 5.14 11.84
CA MET A 15 19.00 4.78 10.54
C MET A 15 18.07 3.56 10.61
N THR A 16 18.40 2.56 11.43
CA THR A 16 17.53 1.39 11.66
C THR A 16 16.22 1.78 12.36
N GLY A 17 16.25 2.82 13.20
CA GLY A 17 15.08 3.41 13.80
C GLY A 17 14.19 4.18 12.81
N MET A 18 14.77 4.73 11.74
CA MET A 18 14.00 5.31 10.62
C MET A 18 13.31 4.22 9.82
N LEU A 19 14.02 3.12 9.52
CA LEU A 19 13.41 1.95 8.89
C LEU A 19 12.26 1.40 9.73
N ASP A 20 12.44 1.25 11.06
CA ASP A 20 11.37 0.83 11.98
C ASP A 20 10.14 1.75 11.94
N ALA A 21 10.33 3.05 11.67
CA ALA A 21 9.22 4.00 11.56
C ALA A 21 8.40 3.82 10.27
N PHE A 22 8.99 3.17 9.27
CA PHE A 22 8.40 2.89 7.97
C PHE A 22 7.81 1.48 7.90
N VAL A 23 8.58 0.45 8.24
CA VAL A 23 8.16 -0.96 8.10
C VAL A 23 7.44 -1.53 9.33
N GLY A 24 7.51 -0.83 10.45
CA GLY A 24 7.03 -1.29 11.75
C GLY A 24 8.14 -1.93 12.60
N PRO A 25 8.26 -1.57 13.90
CA PRO A 25 9.29 -2.13 14.76
C PRO A 25 9.17 -3.64 14.92
N GLY A 26 10.32 -4.32 14.84
CA GLY A 26 10.41 -5.77 15.01
C GLY A 26 9.91 -6.60 13.84
N ALA A 27 9.87 -6.02 12.63
CA ALA A 27 9.72 -6.78 11.39
C ALA A 27 10.78 -7.89 11.30
N THR A 28 10.33 -9.10 10.95
CA THR A 28 11.17 -10.27 10.74
C THR A 28 12.01 -10.14 9.47
N LYS A 29 13.06 -10.96 9.34
CA LYS A 29 13.86 -11.02 8.10
C LYS A 29 12.99 -11.35 6.87
N ALA A 30 12.01 -12.25 7.04
CA ALA A 30 11.06 -12.61 5.99
C ALA A 30 10.16 -11.42 5.60
N GLU A 31 9.61 -10.69 6.57
CA GLU A 31 8.84 -9.46 6.29
C GLU A 31 9.69 -8.43 5.54
N LEU A 32 10.92 -8.17 6.00
CA LEU A 32 11.81 -7.21 5.33
C LEU A 32 12.16 -7.63 3.91
N LEU A 33 12.42 -8.93 3.67
CA LEU A 33 12.70 -9.46 2.34
C LEU A 33 11.51 -9.27 1.41
N LEU A 34 10.29 -9.58 1.86
CA LEU A 34 9.08 -9.36 1.08
C LEU A 34 8.85 -7.89 0.78
N GLN A 35 9.00 -7.02 1.79
CA GLN A 35 8.79 -5.58 1.67
C GLN A 35 9.74 -4.94 0.66
N PHE A 36 11.04 -5.12 0.82
CA PHE A 36 12.04 -4.48 -0.04
C PHE A 36 12.24 -5.24 -1.34
N GLY A 37 12.32 -6.58 -1.30
CA GLY A 37 12.46 -7.40 -2.49
C GLY A 37 11.26 -7.27 -3.42
N GLY A 38 10.04 -7.32 -2.87
CA GLY A 38 8.81 -7.10 -3.63
C GLY A 38 8.73 -5.70 -4.23
N ALA A 39 9.09 -4.66 -3.48
CA ALA A 39 9.14 -3.29 -4.00
C ALA A 39 10.16 -3.13 -5.13
N THR A 40 11.35 -3.74 -5.02
CA THR A 40 12.38 -3.71 -6.08
C THR A 40 11.90 -4.43 -7.34
N VAL A 41 11.33 -5.63 -7.21
CA VAL A 41 10.79 -6.37 -8.35
C VAL A 41 9.67 -5.58 -9.03
N ALA A 42 8.76 -5.00 -8.25
CA ALA A 42 7.68 -4.15 -8.76
C ALA A 42 8.22 -2.93 -9.54
N ALA A 43 9.21 -2.23 -8.99
CA ALA A 43 9.82 -1.06 -9.62
C ALA A 43 10.46 -1.41 -10.97
N VAL A 44 11.21 -2.51 -11.02
CA VAL A 44 11.85 -2.98 -12.26
C VAL A 44 10.79 -3.40 -13.27
N ALA A 45 9.82 -4.23 -12.86
CA ALA A 45 8.76 -4.71 -13.75
C ALA A 45 7.92 -3.57 -14.34
N ALA A 46 7.47 -2.63 -13.50
CA ALA A 46 6.70 -1.47 -13.95
C ALA A 46 7.51 -0.56 -14.89
N SER A 47 8.80 -0.35 -14.59
CA SER A 47 9.67 0.48 -15.44
C SER A 47 9.94 -0.16 -16.80
N LEU A 48 10.21 -1.47 -16.83
CA LEU A 48 10.41 -2.22 -18.07
C LEU A 48 9.14 -2.26 -18.92
N TYR A 49 7.99 -2.50 -18.28
CA TYR A 49 6.71 -2.50 -18.96
C TYR A 49 6.39 -1.13 -19.56
N ALA A 50 6.45 -0.05 -18.78
CA ALA A 50 6.23 1.30 -19.28
C ALA A 50 7.22 1.67 -20.40
N ALA A 51 8.48 1.24 -20.30
CA ALA A 51 9.46 1.46 -21.36
C ALA A 51 9.10 0.77 -22.68
N ALA A 52 8.43 -0.40 -22.62
CA ALA A 52 8.02 -1.16 -23.78
C ALA A 52 6.75 -0.60 -24.44
N VAL A 53 5.77 -0.14 -23.65
CA VAL A 53 4.47 0.31 -24.17
C VAL A 53 4.35 1.83 -24.36
N GLN A 54 5.25 2.61 -23.76
CA GLN A 54 5.31 4.07 -23.85
C GLN A 54 6.76 4.54 -24.08
N PRO A 55 7.35 4.24 -25.26
CA PRO A 55 8.75 4.57 -25.56
C PRO A 55 9.03 6.09 -25.55
N GLU A 56 8.01 6.91 -25.83
CA GLU A 56 8.08 8.37 -25.86
C GLU A 56 8.14 9.02 -24.47
N TRP A 57 7.86 8.28 -23.39
CA TRP A 57 7.94 8.82 -22.04
C TRP A 57 9.36 9.24 -21.67
N GLY A 58 9.47 10.49 -21.22
CA GLY A 58 10.74 11.06 -20.75
C GLY A 58 11.21 10.47 -19.43
N ILE A 59 12.39 10.89 -18.99
CA ILE A 59 13.01 10.41 -17.75
C ILE A 59 12.13 10.66 -16.51
N VAL A 60 11.39 11.77 -16.48
CA VAL A 60 10.51 12.13 -15.36
C VAL A 60 9.37 11.11 -15.21
N HIS A 61 8.67 10.79 -16.30
CA HIS A 61 7.60 9.78 -16.29
C HIS A 61 8.14 8.42 -15.86
N ARG A 62 9.31 8.01 -16.36
CA ARG A 62 9.94 6.72 -16.00
C ARG A 62 10.30 6.65 -14.51
N LEU A 63 10.91 7.71 -13.97
CA LEU A 63 11.23 7.78 -12.54
C LEU A 63 9.96 7.77 -11.68
N LEU A 64 8.92 8.51 -12.08
CA LEU A 64 7.64 8.49 -11.36
C LEU A 64 6.97 7.12 -11.40
N THR A 65 6.99 6.42 -12.54
CA THR A 65 6.49 5.04 -12.65
C THR A 65 7.20 4.11 -11.66
N ALA A 66 8.53 4.19 -11.56
CA ALA A 66 9.30 3.41 -10.59
C ALA A 66 8.92 3.78 -9.14
N VAL A 67 8.80 5.07 -8.84
CA VAL A 67 8.39 5.57 -7.51
C VAL A 67 6.98 5.09 -7.15
N PHE A 68 6.02 5.16 -8.08
CA PHE A 68 4.67 4.66 -7.87
C PHE A 68 4.67 3.15 -7.61
N ALA A 69 5.49 2.38 -8.33
CA ALA A 69 5.56 0.93 -8.11
C ALA A 69 6.15 0.59 -6.74
N VAL A 70 7.24 1.26 -6.33
CA VAL A 70 7.82 1.11 -4.99
C VAL A 70 6.80 1.47 -3.92
N ASP A 71 6.15 2.63 -4.04
CA ASP A 71 5.21 3.10 -3.04
C ASP A 71 3.94 2.25 -3.00
N LEU A 72 3.28 2.02 -4.14
CA LEU A 72 1.99 1.36 -4.18
C LEU A 72 2.13 -0.14 -3.91
N ILE A 73 2.96 -0.85 -4.68
CA ILE A 73 3.08 -2.31 -4.55
C ILE A 73 3.94 -2.65 -3.32
N GLY A 74 5.07 -1.96 -3.13
CA GLY A 74 5.86 -2.12 -1.90
C GLY A 74 5.06 -1.73 -0.65
N GLY A 75 4.22 -0.71 -0.73
CA GLY A 75 3.32 -0.30 0.36
C GLY A 75 2.17 -1.26 0.61
N ILE A 76 1.61 -1.93 -0.42
CA ILE A 76 0.66 -3.04 -0.24
C ILE A 76 1.30 -4.12 0.63
N ILE A 77 2.49 -4.58 0.23
CA ILE A 77 3.22 -5.64 0.93
C ILE A 77 3.59 -5.20 2.34
N THR A 78 4.12 -3.99 2.49
CA THR A 78 4.52 -3.44 3.79
C THR A 78 3.35 -3.31 4.73
N ASN A 79 2.25 -2.69 4.31
CA ASN A 79 1.10 -2.47 5.18
C ASN A 79 0.34 -3.76 5.50
N ALA A 80 0.50 -4.81 4.69
CA ALA A 80 -0.04 -6.14 4.96
C ALA A 80 0.77 -6.93 6.00
N THR A 81 1.97 -6.49 6.40
CA THR A 81 2.76 -7.24 7.40
C THR A 81 2.24 -7.05 8.83
N SER A 82 2.41 -8.06 9.68
CA SER A 82 2.06 -7.99 11.09
C SER A 82 2.79 -6.86 11.82
N ALA A 83 4.06 -6.62 11.48
CA ALA A 83 4.82 -5.50 12.03
C ALA A 83 4.21 -4.13 11.69
N ALA A 84 3.80 -3.94 10.43
CA ALA A 84 3.16 -2.70 10.01
C ALA A 84 1.76 -2.55 10.61
N LYS A 85 0.95 -3.63 10.67
CA LYS A 85 -0.37 -3.59 11.32
C LYS A 85 -0.28 -3.13 12.77
N ARG A 86 0.64 -3.69 13.57
CA ARG A 86 0.92 -3.19 14.93
C ARG A 86 1.29 -1.72 14.94
N TRP A 87 2.19 -1.31 14.05
CA TRP A 87 2.73 0.05 14.03
C TRP A 87 1.66 1.07 13.66
N TYR A 88 0.94 0.86 12.56
CA TYR A 88 -0.02 1.81 12.03
C TYR A 88 -1.34 1.85 12.81
N HIS A 89 -1.73 0.76 13.47
CA HIS A 89 -2.94 0.65 14.30
C HIS A 89 -2.68 0.74 15.81
N ARG A 90 -1.53 1.27 16.22
CA ARG A 90 -1.18 1.46 17.64
C ARG A 90 -2.13 2.45 18.32
N PRO A 91 -2.37 2.34 19.65
CA PRO A 91 -3.34 3.19 20.35
C PRO A 91 -3.11 4.71 20.21
N GLN A 92 -1.86 5.13 20.01
CA GLN A 92 -1.51 6.55 19.86
C GLN A 92 -1.88 7.12 18.48
N ARG A 93 -2.32 6.29 17.53
CA ARG A 93 -2.84 6.75 16.24
C ARG A 93 -4.36 6.80 16.28
N GLY A 94 -4.88 8.01 16.29
CA GLY A 94 -6.32 8.25 16.14
C GLY A 94 -6.77 8.23 14.68
N HIS A 95 -8.07 8.41 14.50
CA HIS A 95 -8.76 8.44 13.21
C HIS A 95 -8.06 9.32 12.17
N TRP A 96 -7.61 10.52 12.56
CA TRP A 96 -6.91 11.48 11.69
C TRP A 96 -5.61 10.95 11.08
N ALA A 97 -4.93 9.99 11.71
CA ALA A 97 -3.71 9.41 11.15
C ALA A 97 -4.00 8.50 9.95
N HIS A 98 -5.18 7.88 9.89
CA HIS A 98 -5.61 7.06 8.76
C HIS A 98 -6.14 7.93 7.62
N LEU A 99 -6.89 9.00 7.93
CA LEU A 99 -7.31 9.97 6.92
C LEU A 99 -6.12 10.72 6.31
N SER A 100 -5.14 11.13 7.12
CA SER A 100 -3.94 11.82 6.61
C SER A 100 -3.07 10.91 5.75
N PHE A 101 -3.01 9.60 6.06
CA PHE A 101 -2.37 8.62 5.19
C PHE A 101 -2.99 8.66 3.79
N ALA A 102 -4.32 8.59 3.69
CA ALA A 102 -5.01 8.67 2.41
C ALA A 102 -4.78 9.99 1.69
N ALA A 103 -4.88 11.11 2.42
CA ALA A 103 -4.72 12.45 1.86
C ALA A 103 -3.33 12.68 1.25
N VAL A 104 -2.27 12.19 1.91
CA VAL A 104 -0.91 12.27 1.35
C VAL A 104 -0.79 11.47 0.05
N HIS A 105 -1.46 10.31 -0.05
CA HIS A 105 -1.38 9.47 -1.24
C HIS A 105 -2.20 10.04 -2.42
N LEU A 106 -3.15 10.96 -2.19
CA LEU A 106 -3.79 11.71 -3.28
C LEU A 106 -2.79 12.49 -4.13
N LEU A 107 -1.61 12.82 -3.59
CA LEU A 107 -0.53 13.41 -4.39
C LEU A 107 -0.16 12.54 -5.59
N HIS A 108 -0.15 11.21 -5.46
CA HIS A 108 0.11 10.33 -6.60
C HIS A 108 -0.97 10.46 -7.67
N VAL A 109 -2.24 10.57 -7.28
CA VAL A 109 -3.37 10.76 -8.20
C VAL A 109 -3.27 12.12 -8.91
N VAL A 110 -2.89 13.17 -8.17
CA VAL A 110 -2.62 14.50 -8.74
C VAL A 110 -1.51 14.43 -9.78
N LEU A 111 -0.39 13.76 -9.46
CA LEU A 111 0.73 13.60 -10.39
C LEU A 111 0.35 12.81 -11.64
N VAL A 112 -0.45 11.75 -11.51
CA VAL A 112 -0.95 10.99 -12.67
C VAL A 112 -1.87 11.85 -13.53
N ALA A 113 -2.88 12.49 -12.92
CA ALA A 113 -3.83 13.34 -13.63
C ALA A 113 -3.11 14.49 -14.36
N TRP A 114 -2.12 15.11 -13.72
CA TRP A 114 -1.40 16.25 -14.27
C TRP A 114 -0.38 15.84 -15.34
N LEU A 115 0.54 14.92 -15.02
CA LEU A 115 1.71 14.64 -15.86
C LEU A 115 1.48 13.54 -16.90
N PHE A 116 0.56 12.61 -16.65
CA PHE A 116 0.30 11.46 -17.53
C PHE A 116 -1.00 11.59 -18.31
N MET A 117 -1.98 12.35 -17.80
CA MET A 117 -3.29 12.54 -18.44
C MET A 117 -3.52 13.95 -18.96
N GLY A 118 -2.47 14.80 -19.03
CA GLY A 118 -2.60 16.15 -19.59
C GLY A 118 -3.50 17.08 -18.78
N GLY A 119 -3.60 16.89 -17.45
CA GLY A 119 -4.42 17.72 -16.57
C GLY A 119 -5.89 17.31 -16.49
N ARG A 120 -6.20 16.01 -16.59
CA ARG A 120 -7.56 15.48 -16.42
C ARG A 120 -8.04 15.56 -14.96
N TRP A 121 -8.52 16.74 -14.57
CA TRP A 121 -9.03 16.99 -13.22
C TRP A 121 -10.32 16.22 -12.91
N ASP A 122 -11.09 15.83 -13.92
CA ASP A 122 -12.24 14.96 -13.78
C ASP A 122 -11.84 13.58 -13.20
N PHE A 123 -10.75 13.00 -13.69
CA PHE A 123 -10.19 11.75 -13.14
C PHE A 123 -9.75 11.92 -11.69
N LEU A 124 -9.06 13.03 -11.37
CA LEU A 124 -8.66 13.35 -10.00
C LEU A 124 -9.87 13.44 -9.08
N LEU A 125 -10.92 14.18 -9.47
CA LEU A 125 -12.12 14.36 -8.66
C LEU A 125 -12.84 13.03 -8.42
N GLN A 126 -12.95 12.18 -9.43
CA GLN A 126 -13.54 10.83 -9.31
C GLN A 126 -12.74 9.95 -8.36
N ALA A 127 -11.43 9.82 -8.57
CA ALA A 127 -10.56 9.01 -7.72
C ALA A 127 -10.53 9.53 -6.28
N ALA A 128 -10.45 10.85 -6.08
CA ALA A 128 -10.47 11.47 -4.76
C ALA A 128 -11.82 11.26 -4.04
N GLY A 129 -12.94 11.49 -4.74
CA GLY A 129 -14.28 11.30 -4.19
C GLY A 129 -14.54 9.86 -3.77
N ILE A 130 -14.17 8.90 -4.63
CA ILE A 130 -14.30 7.46 -4.33
C ILE A 130 -13.40 7.06 -3.15
N LEU A 131 -12.15 7.55 -3.10
CA LEU A 131 -11.23 7.24 -2.01
C LEU A 131 -11.73 7.76 -0.67
N VAL A 132 -12.10 9.04 -0.61
CA VAL A 132 -12.62 9.66 0.62
C VAL A 132 -13.86 8.93 1.09
N THR A 133 -14.82 8.70 0.20
CA THR A 133 -16.06 7.98 0.54
C THR A 133 -15.77 6.56 1.05
N SER A 134 -14.92 5.81 0.35
CA SER A 134 -14.57 4.44 0.72
C SER A 134 -13.88 4.37 2.09
N ILE A 135 -12.97 5.28 2.37
CA ILE A 135 -12.26 5.33 3.65
C ILE A 135 -13.20 5.70 4.79
N LEU A 136 -14.09 6.66 4.60
CA LEU A 136 -15.10 7.00 5.60
C LEU A 136 -15.99 5.77 5.88
N LEU A 137 -16.47 5.08 4.85
CA LEU A 137 -17.28 3.87 5.01
C LEU A 137 -16.54 2.77 5.78
N VAL A 138 -15.30 2.45 5.41
CA VAL A 138 -14.49 1.43 6.10
C VAL A 138 -14.20 1.82 7.53
N HIS A 139 -13.95 3.10 7.79
CA HIS A 139 -13.47 3.54 9.09
C HIS A 139 -14.58 3.68 10.14
N PHE A 140 -15.78 4.08 9.73
CA PHE A 140 -16.89 4.34 10.65
C PHE A 140 -17.77 3.12 10.93
N VAL A 141 -17.55 1.98 10.25
CA VAL A 141 -18.23 0.72 10.60
C VAL A 141 -17.52 0.01 11.77
N PRO A 142 -18.26 -0.80 12.56
CA PRO A 142 -17.67 -1.67 13.57
C PRO A 142 -16.51 -2.52 13.04
N LEU A 143 -15.51 -2.79 13.89
CA LEU A 143 -14.26 -3.47 13.52
C LEU A 143 -14.49 -4.77 12.71
N TYR A 144 -15.44 -5.60 13.13
CA TYR A 144 -15.75 -6.88 12.45
C TYR A 144 -16.33 -6.71 11.04
N LEU A 145 -16.85 -5.52 10.70
CA LEU A 145 -17.38 -5.16 9.39
C LEU A 145 -16.37 -4.42 8.50
N GLN A 146 -15.26 -3.92 9.05
CA GLN A 146 -14.31 -3.12 8.27
C GLN A 146 -13.79 -3.90 7.07
N ARG A 147 -13.40 -5.17 7.25
CA ARG A 147 -12.89 -6.02 6.17
C ARG A 147 -13.93 -6.22 5.05
N PRO A 148 -15.15 -6.74 5.31
CA PRO A 148 -16.13 -6.93 4.23
C PRO A 148 -16.55 -5.61 3.56
N VAL A 149 -16.71 -4.51 4.32
CA VAL A 149 -17.02 -3.19 3.74
C VAL A 149 -15.89 -2.71 2.84
N ALA A 150 -14.64 -2.91 3.26
CA ALA A 150 -13.51 -2.56 2.42
C ALA A 150 -13.51 -3.39 1.12
N PHE A 151 -13.75 -4.70 1.19
CA PHE A 151 -13.86 -5.53 -0.01
C PHE A 151 -14.94 -5.02 -0.97
N ILE A 152 -16.12 -4.66 -0.46
CA ILE A 152 -17.20 -4.07 -1.27
C ILE A 152 -16.73 -2.77 -1.93
N CYS A 153 -16.14 -1.85 -1.16
CA CYS A 153 -15.62 -0.58 -1.69
C CYS A 153 -14.54 -0.79 -2.75
N TYR A 154 -13.59 -1.70 -2.51
CA TYR A 154 -12.52 -2.02 -3.45
C TYR A 154 -13.07 -2.63 -4.74
N SER A 155 -13.97 -3.62 -4.64
CA SER A 155 -14.60 -4.25 -5.80
C SER A 155 -15.42 -3.26 -6.63
N ALA A 156 -16.22 -2.41 -5.98
CA ALA A 156 -16.99 -1.36 -6.66
C ALA A 156 -16.07 -0.36 -7.36
N THR A 157 -14.98 0.05 -6.70
CA THR A 157 -13.98 0.96 -7.29
C THR A 157 -13.27 0.32 -8.48
N LEU A 158 -12.87 -0.95 -8.35
CA LEU A 158 -12.22 -1.69 -9.42
C LEU A 158 -13.12 -1.77 -10.66
N LEU A 159 -14.40 -2.12 -10.48
CA LEU A 159 -15.37 -2.16 -11.57
C LEU A 159 -15.59 -0.78 -12.19
N PHE A 160 -15.69 0.27 -11.37
CA PHE A 160 -15.85 1.64 -11.84
C PHE A 160 -14.69 2.07 -12.74
N PHE A 161 -13.44 1.80 -12.34
CA PHE A 161 -12.27 2.17 -13.15
C PHE A 161 -11.97 1.19 -14.29
N LEU A 162 -12.47 -0.04 -14.23
CA LEU A 162 -12.34 -0.99 -15.34
C LEU A 162 -13.28 -0.64 -16.51
N TYR A 163 -14.48 -0.11 -16.22
CA TYR A 163 -15.51 0.18 -17.23
C TYR A 163 -15.80 1.67 -17.44
N GLY A 164 -15.22 2.54 -16.62
CA GLY A 164 -15.47 3.98 -16.64
C GLY A 164 -14.31 4.72 -17.31
N PRO A 165 -13.46 5.45 -16.55
CA PRO A 165 -12.35 6.20 -17.13
C PRO A 165 -11.31 5.31 -17.82
N GLU A 166 -10.87 5.71 -19.01
CA GLU A 166 -9.76 5.06 -19.69
C GLU A 166 -8.46 5.19 -18.87
N PRO A 167 -7.74 4.08 -18.62
CA PRO A 167 -6.48 4.11 -17.89
C PRO A 167 -5.36 4.73 -18.73
N VAL A 168 -4.29 5.15 -18.06
CA VAL A 168 -3.05 5.55 -18.73
C VAL A 168 -2.30 4.29 -19.16
N THR A 169 -2.02 4.16 -20.46
CA THR A 169 -1.19 3.07 -20.99
C THR A 169 0.16 3.03 -20.27
N GLY A 170 0.61 1.86 -19.80
CA GLY A 170 1.82 1.70 -18.99
C GLY A 170 1.62 1.92 -17.47
N LEU A 171 0.48 2.48 -17.06
CA LEU A 171 0.07 2.70 -15.66
C LEU A 171 -1.35 2.15 -15.38
N GLU A 172 -1.83 1.18 -16.14
CA GLU A 172 -3.14 0.56 -15.98
C GLU A 172 -3.31 -0.08 -14.59
N TRP A 173 -2.20 -0.53 -14.02
CA TRP A 173 -2.12 -1.11 -12.68
C TRP A 173 -2.19 -0.07 -11.55
N PHE A 174 -2.02 1.22 -11.84
CA PHE A 174 -1.93 2.28 -10.84
C PHE A 174 -3.17 2.34 -9.96
N VAL A 175 -4.36 2.46 -10.56
CA VAL A 175 -5.61 2.61 -9.81
C VAL A 175 -5.94 1.36 -8.98
N PRO A 176 -5.93 0.14 -9.55
CA PRO A 176 -6.15 -1.07 -8.76
C PRO A 176 -5.21 -1.17 -7.55
N PHE A 177 -3.90 -0.97 -7.73
CA PHE A 177 -2.95 -1.09 -6.62
C PHE A 177 -3.00 0.09 -5.65
N PHE A 178 -3.35 1.29 -6.11
CA PHE A 178 -3.58 2.44 -5.24
C PHE A 178 -4.72 2.17 -4.24
N PHE A 179 -5.88 1.74 -4.74
CA PHE A 179 -7.02 1.45 -3.86
C PHE A 179 -6.78 0.19 -3.01
N LEU A 180 -6.09 -0.82 -3.54
CA LEU A 180 -5.70 -2.00 -2.76
C LEU A 180 -4.81 -1.61 -1.57
N LYS A 181 -3.79 -0.77 -1.79
CA LYS A 181 -2.88 -0.28 -0.76
C LYS A 181 -3.65 0.42 0.35
N VAL A 182 -4.48 1.37 -0.02
CA VAL A 182 -5.12 2.26 0.96
C VAL A 182 -6.26 1.56 1.68
N LEU A 183 -7.14 0.86 0.95
CA LEU A 183 -8.32 0.22 1.54
C LEU A 183 -7.98 -1.11 2.22
N MET A 184 -7.36 -2.07 1.51
CA MET A 184 -7.16 -3.42 2.07
C MET A 184 -5.94 -3.46 2.97
N SER A 185 -4.80 -2.98 2.47
CA SER A 185 -3.54 -3.15 3.18
C SER A 185 -3.43 -2.18 4.36
N HIS A 186 -3.91 -0.95 4.26
CA HIS A 186 -3.76 0.05 5.34
C HIS A 186 -5.00 0.21 6.23
N ALA A 187 -6.16 0.53 5.65
CA ALA A 187 -7.34 0.96 6.42
C ALA A 187 -7.93 -0.16 7.29
N VAL A 188 -7.93 -1.41 6.80
CA VAL A 188 -8.44 -2.55 7.57
C VAL A 188 -7.45 -2.92 8.68
N ARG A 189 -7.95 -2.96 9.91
CA ARG A 189 -7.21 -3.50 11.07
C ARG A 189 -7.29 -5.03 11.07
N GLU A 190 -6.15 -5.67 11.19
CA GLU A 190 -6.02 -7.15 11.15
C GLU A 190 -5.14 -7.64 12.29
N GLU A 191 -5.37 -8.88 12.73
CA GLU A 191 -4.61 -9.52 13.79
C GLU A 191 -3.14 -9.73 13.37
N PRO A 192 -2.17 -9.16 14.10
CA PRO A 192 -0.76 -9.30 13.79
C PRO A 192 -0.22 -10.62 14.35
N TYR A 193 -0.13 -11.64 13.50
CA TYR A 193 0.46 -12.92 13.86
C TYR A 193 1.98 -12.87 13.87
N ARG A 194 2.60 -13.64 14.78
CA ARG A 194 4.05 -13.82 14.85
C ARG A 194 4.39 -15.31 14.93
N PRO A 195 5.47 -15.77 14.27
CA PRO A 195 5.96 -17.13 14.49
C PRO A 195 6.43 -17.31 15.94
N GLU A 196 6.14 -18.46 16.52
CA GLU A 196 6.71 -18.87 17.82
C GLU A 196 8.25 -18.94 17.73
N ARG A 197 8.94 -18.52 18.81
CA ARG A 197 10.40 -18.63 18.89
C ARG A 197 10.80 -20.10 18.78
N GLY A 198 11.33 -20.51 17.63
CA GLY A 198 11.72 -21.89 17.32
C GLY A 198 11.51 -22.29 15.85
N ALA A 199 10.67 -21.57 15.09
CA ALA A 199 10.45 -21.88 13.66
C ALA A 199 11.53 -21.33 12.72
N ALA A 200 12.56 -20.66 13.26
CA ALA A 200 13.74 -20.29 12.49
C ALA A 200 14.81 -21.35 12.73
N VAL A 201 15.08 -22.16 11.70
CA VAL A 201 16.17 -23.14 11.58
C VAL A 201 15.89 -24.53 12.17
N THR A 202 15.07 -25.33 11.47
CA THR A 202 15.31 -26.77 11.26
C THR A 202 14.72 -27.16 9.89
N HIS A 203 15.39 -26.74 8.82
CA HIS A 203 15.46 -27.56 7.61
C HIS A 203 16.91 -28.03 7.54
N GLU A 204 17.31 -28.85 8.51
CA GLU A 204 18.41 -29.78 8.30
C GLU A 204 17.80 -31.02 7.66
N LEU A 205 18.32 -31.31 6.48
CA LEU A 205 18.27 -32.50 5.66
C LEU A 205 17.79 -33.77 6.39
N ASP A 206 16.71 -34.36 5.87
CA ASP A 206 16.53 -35.81 5.80
C ASP A 206 16.46 -36.20 4.31
#